data_AF-A0A4U2Y4F0-F1
#
_entry.id   AF-A0A4U2Y4F0-F1
#
_cell.length_a   1.000
_cell.length_b   1.000
_cell.length_c   1.000
_cell.angle_alpha   90.00
_cell.angle_beta   90.00
_cell.angle_gamma   90.00
#
_symmetry.space_group_name_H-M   'P 1'
#
loop_
_entity.id
_entity.type
_entity.pdbx_description
1 polymer ?
#
loop_
_entity_poly.entity_id
_entity_poly.type
_entity_poly.pdbx_seq_one_letter_code
_entity_poly.pdbx_strand_id
1 'polypeptide(L)'
;MVSKLKHMLMLCCIVLLIYGCGTSREFLVVKYNGQGKVIASRDVKGNQPVKDEDGVSFFMMQDGQQLFIQVSGNVDVIEVTGDVQAALERLGIKDG
;
A
#
# COMPACT_ATOMS: atom_id res chain seq x y z
N MET A 1 11.96 16.69 -37.29
CA MET A 1 12.54 16.26 -35.99
C MET A 1 11.73 16.72 -34.78
N VAL A 2 11.28 17.99 -34.72
CA VAL A 2 10.54 18.57 -33.58
C VAL A 2 9.23 17.83 -33.23
N SER A 3 8.48 17.35 -34.23
CA SER A 3 7.22 16.62 -33.98
C SER A 3 7.44 15.30 -33.22
N LYS A 4 8.46 14.50 -33.58
CA LYS A 4 8.75 13.23 -32.90
C LYS A 4 9.16 13.41 -31.44
N LEU A 5 9.90 14.48 -31.13
CA LEU A 5 10.27 14.83 -29.75
C LEU A 5 9.06 15.25 -28.90
N LYS A 6 8.12 16.01 -29.48
CA LYS A 6 6.85 16.38 -28.81
C LYS A 6 5.98 15.16 -28.50
N HIS A 7 5.86 14.22 -29.44
CA HIS A 7 5.11 12.99 -29.22
C HIS A 7 5.79 12.09 -28.18
N MET A 8 7.12 12.00 -28.18
CA MET A 8 7.87 11.26 -27.17
C MET A 8 7.70 11.87 -25.77
N LEU A 9 7.76 13.21 -25.66
CA LEU A 9 7.53 13.92 -24.40
C LEU A 9 6.09 13.72 -23.90
N MET A 10 5.12 13.81 -24.80
CA MET A 10 3.70 13.57 -24.50
C MET A 10 3.47 12.14 -24.01
N LEU A 11 4.09 11.15 -24.64
CA LEU A 11 4.04 9.75 -24.21
C LEU A 11 4.66 9.57 -22.81
N CYS A 12 5.83 10.17 -22.55
CA CYS A 12 6.45 10.15 -21.22
C CYS A 12 5.55 10.79 -20.15
N CYS A 13 4.91 11.93 -20.44
CA CYS A 13 3.97 12.56 -19.52
C CYS A 13 2.75 11.68 -19.25
N ILE A 14 2.20 11.01 -20.26
CA ILE A 14 1.08 10.08 -20.10
C ILE A 14 1.50 8.87 -19.25
N VAL A 15 2.66 8.30 -19.50
CA VAL A 15 3.21 7.20 -18.68
C VAL A 15 3.38 7.66 -17.22
N LEU A 16 3.98 8.82 -16.99
CA LEU A 16 4.14 9.38 -15.63
C LEU A 16 2.80 9.66 -14.94
N LEU A 17 1.80 10.14 -15.68
CA LEU A 17 0.45 10.35 -15.15
C LEU A 17 -0.25 9.03 -14.84
N ILE A 18 -0.06 7.98 -15.63
CA ILE A 18 -0.65 6.66 -15.37
C ILE A 18 0.04 5.98 -14.17
N TYR A 19 1.36 6.12 -14.03
CA TYR A 19 2.10 5.60 -12.86
C TYR A 19 1.84 6.42 -11.59
N GLY A 20 1.64 7.74 -11.72
CA GLY A 20 1.36 8.64 -10.60
C GLY A 20 -0.11 8.66 -10.17
N CYS A 21 -1.03 8.36 -11.09
CA CYS A 21 -2.46 8.19 -10.83
C CYS A 21 -2.74 6.72 -10.48
N GLY A 22 -2.01 6.19 -9.50
CA GLY A 22 -2.46 4.99 -8.81
C GLY A 22 -3.85 5.30 -8.25
N THR A 23 -4.86 4.58 -8.73
CA THR A 23 -6.16 4.50 -8.04
C THR A 23 -5.86 4.41 -6.55
N SER A 24 -6.35 5.36 -5.75
CA SER A 24 -6.11 5.38 -4.30
C SER A 24 -6.74 4.12 -3.71
N ARG A 25 -5.97 3.03 -3.73
CA ARG A 25 -6.32 1.74 -3.17
C ARG A 25 -5.95 1.79 -1.70
N GLU A 26 -6.74 1.11 -0.90
CA GLU A 26 -6.58 1.06 0.54
C GLU A 26 -6.19 -0.37 0.89
N PHE A 27 -5.15 -0.52 1.70
CA PHE A 27 -4.60 -1.80 2.09
C PHE A 27 -4.45 -1.83 3.59
N LEU A 28 -4.75 -2.99 4.17
CA LEU A 28 -4.44 -3.28 5.55
C LEU A 28 -3.25 -4.24 5.59
N VAL A 29 -2.15 -3.76 6.17
CA VAL A 29 -0.99 -4.60 6.49
C VAL A 29 -1.21 -5.16 7.89
N VAL A 30 -1.27 -6.48 8.02
CA VAL A 30 -1.63 -7.16 9.27
C VAL A 30 -0.51 -8.10 9.70
N LYS A 31 0.00 -7.92 10.91
CA LYS A 31 1.04 -8.78 11.49
C LYS A 31 0.43 -9.74 12.51
N TYR A 32 0.85 -10.99 12.45
CA TYR A 32 0.39 -12.06 13.33
C TYR A 32 1.53 -12.57 14.23
N ASN A 33 1.16 -13.08 15.40
CA ASN A 33 2.08 -13.87 16.22
C ASN A 33 2.17 -15.33 15.72
N GLY A 34 3.01 -16.14 16.38
CA GLY A 34 3.17 -17.57 16.05
C GLY A 34 1.93 -18.44 16.26
N GLN A 35 0.86 -17.90 16.87
CA GLN A 35 -0.44 -18.58 17.05
C GLN A 35 -1.48 -18.13 16.00
N GLY A 36 -1.09 -17.28 15.03
CA GLY A 36 -2.00 -16.72 14.03
C GLY A 36 -2.90 -15.61 14.55
N LYS A 37 -2.64 -15.07 15.75
CA LYS A 37 -3.39 -13.93 16.29
C LYS A 37 -2.79 -12.61 15.81
N VAL A 38 -3.63 -11.67 15.39
CA VAL A 38 -3.20 -10.31 15.03
C VAL A 38 -2.53 -9.63 16.23
N ILE A 39 -1.36 -9.06 16.00
CA ILE A 39 -0.60 -8.27 16.98
C ILE A 39 -0.35 -6.83 16.55
N ALA A 40 -0.47 -6.52 15.26
CA ALA A 40 -0.43 -5.16 14.75
C ALA A 40 -1.17 -5.08 13.41
N SER A 41 -1.75 -3.92 13.12
CA SER A 41 -2.29 -3.60 11.80
C SER A 41 -1.95 -2.16 11.42
N ARG A 42 -1.86 -1.90 10.11
CA ARG A 42 -1.64 -0.56 9.57
C ARG A 42 -2.44 -0.37 8.31
N ASP A 43 -3.25 0.69 8.29
CA ASP A 43 -3.90 1.20 7.08
C ASP A 43 -2.86 1.92 6.20
N VAL A 44 -2.83 1.54 4.93
CA VAL A 44 -1.88 2.02 3.91
C VAL A 44 -2.66 2.40 2.66
N LYS A 45 -2.58 3.67 2.29
CA LYS A 45 -3.26 4.21 1.10
C LYS A 45 -2.27 4.43 -0.04
N GLY A 46 -2.71 4.13 -1.26
CA GLY A 46 -1.96 4.39 -2.49
C GLY A 46 -1.50 3.11 -3.17
N ASN A 47 -0.19 2.92 -3.27
CA ASN A 47 0.39 1.77 -3.96
C ASN A 47 0.33 0.50 -3.10
N GLN A 48 0.16 -0.63 -3.77
CA GLN A 48 0.10 -1.93 -3.11
C GLN A 48 1.43 -2.23 -2.38
N PRO A 49 1.39 -2.58 -1.09
CA PRO A 49 2.55 -3.11 -0.39
C PRO A 49 3.13 -4.34 -1.09
N VAL A 50 4.46 -4.43 -1.13
CA VAL A 50 5.18 -5.54 -1.74
C VAL A 50 5.42 -6.60 -0.67
N LYS A 51 4.90 -7.82 -0.90
CA LYS A 51 5.09 -8.98 -0.03
C LYS A 51 6.08 -9.96 -0.65
N ASP A 52 7.02 -10.45 0.15
CA ASP A 52 7.98 -11.50 -0.20
C ASP A 52 8.02 -12.60 0.90
N GLU A 53 9.02 -13.46 0.85
CA GLU A 53 9.21 -14.55 1.81
C GLU A 53 9.57 -14.06 3.22
N ASP A 54 10.18 -12.87 3.32
CA ASP A 54 10.71 -12.31 4.56
C ASP A 54 9.70 -11.36 5.25
N GLY A 55 8.77 -10.77 4.49
CA GLY A 55 7.69 -9.96 5.01
C GLY A 55 7.05 -9.04 4.00
N VAL A 56 6.79 -7.79 4.41
CA VAL A 56 6.09 -6.77 3.61
C VAL A 56 6.84 -5.45 3.68
N SER A 57 6.99 -4.78 2.54
CA SER A 57 7.54 -3.43 2.43
C SER A 57 6.56 -2.48 1.72
N PHE A 58 6.51 -1.23 2.16
CA PHE A 58 5.63 -0.21 1.58
C PHE A 58 6.10 1.20 1.90
N PHE A 59 5.60 2.16 1.13
CA PHE A 59 5.71 3.58 1.43
C PHE A 59 4.42 4.09 2.03
N MET A 60 4.50 4.98 3.02
CA MET A 60 3.35 5.70 3.55
C MET A 60 3.69 7.16 3.83
N MET A 61 2.68 8.03 3.78
CA MET A 61 2.81 9.40 4.24
C MET A 61 2.47 9.47 5.73
N GLN A 62 3.36 10.03 6.53
CA GLN A 62 3.14 10.31 7.94
C GLN A 62 3.69 11.69 8.26
N ASP A 63 2.85 12.57 8.84
CA ASP A 63 3.23 13.94 9.22
C ASP A 63 3.88 14.75 8.06
N GLY A 64 3.39 14.53 6.84
CA GLY A 64 3.89 15.19 5.62
C GLY A 64 5.20 14.63 5.07
N GLN A 65 5.76 13.59 5.69
CA GLN A 65 6.96 12.89 5.22
C GLN A 65 6.61 11.55 4.60
N GLN A 66 7.33 11.18 3.54
CA GLN A 66 7.25 9.83 2.99
C GLN A 66 8.19 8.92 3.77
N LEU A 67 7.63 7.87 4.37
CA LEU A 67 8.38 6.84 5.12
C LEU A 67 8.40 5.55 4.32
N PHE A 68 9.56 4.88 4.32
CA PHE A 68 9.70 3.50 3.89
C PHE A 68 9.60 2.58 5.11
N ILE A 69 8.64 1.66 5.09
CA ILE A 69 8.36 0.73 6.19
C ILE A 69 8.63 -0.69 5.70
N GLN A 70 9.33 -1.46 6.52
CA GLN A 70 9.52 -2.90 6.33
C GLN A 70 9.06 -3.64 7.58
N VAL A 71 8.17 -4.60 7.39
CA VAL A 71 7.62 -5.43 8.46
C VAL A 71 7.97 -6.88 8.15
N SER A 72 8.78 -7.50 9.00
CA SER A 72 9.22 -8.88 8.82
C SER A 72 8.29 -9.90 9.50
N GLY A 73 8.36 -11.14 9.02
CA GLY A 73 7.71 -12.31 9.61
C GLY A 73 6.31 -12.56 9.07
N ASN A 74 5.43 -13.11 9.92
CA ASN A 74 4.07 -13.48 9.53
C ASN A 74 3.20 -12.22 9.35
N VAL A 75 3.16 -11.71 8.12
CA VAL A 75 2.48 -10.47 7.75
C VAL A 75 1.68 -10.70 6.47
N ASP A 76 0.44 -10.24 6.44
CA ASP A 76 -0.41 -10.23 5.25
C ASP A 76 -0.75 -8.81 4.79
N VAL A 77 -1.07 -8.70 3.51
CA VAL A 77 -1.56 -7.49 2.85
C VAL A 77 -2.96 -7.78 2.35
N ILE A 78 -3.94 -7.06 2.89
CA ILE A 78 -5.35 -7.23 2.54
C ILE A 78 -5.78 -5.96 1.82
N GLU A 79 -6.21 -6.08 0.56
CA GLU A 79 -6.85 -4.97 -0.13
C GLU A 79 -8.24 -4.75 0.47
N VAL A 80 -8.51 -3.51 0.88
CA VAL A 80 -9.79 -3.09 1.44
C VAL A 80 -10.59 -2.42 0.33
N THR A 81 -11.68 -3.07 -0.06
CA THR A 81 -12.70 -2.47 -0.93
C THR A 81 -13.86 -1.99 -0.06
N GLY A 82 -13.85 -0.72 0.33
CA GLY A 82 -14.90 -0.12 1.18
C GLY A 82 -14.37 0.34 2.53
N ASP A 83 -15.11 0.07 3.60
CA ASP A 83 -14.82 0.57 4.96
C ASP A 83 -13.71 -0.26 5.65
N VAL A 84 -12.59 0.41 5.97
CA VAL A 84 -11.46 -0.15 6.72
C VAL A 84 -11.89 -0.60 8.12
N GLN A 85 -12.80 0.12 8.77
CA GLN A 85 -13.25 -0.22 10.11
C GLN A 85 -13.94 -1.59 10.12
N ALA A 86 -14.81 -1.82 9.13
CA ALA A 86 -15.45 -3.12 8.95
C ALA A 86 -14.45 -4.22 8.58
N ALA A 87 -13.31 -3.90 7.96
CA ALA A 87 -12.24 -4.87 7.70
C ALA A 87 -11.49 -5.23 8.99
N LEU A 88 -11.18 -4.25 9.84
CA LEU A 88 -10.56 -4.44 11.15
C LEU A 88 -11.44 -5.29 12.07
N GLU A 89 -12.75 -5.01 12.13
CA GLU A 89 -13.71 -5.78 12.93
C GLU A 89 -13.76 -7.26 12.52
N ARG A 90 -13.76 -7.56 11.21
CA ARG A 90 -13.72 -8.94 10.69
C ARG A 90 -12.44 -9.69 11.11
N LEU A 91 -11.35 -8.97 11.32
CA LEU A 91 -10.08 -9.52 11.78
C LEU A 91 -10.01 -9.64 13.32
N GLY A 92 -11.09 -9.29 14.03
CA GLY A 92 -11.14 -9.31 15.48
C GLY A 92 -10.30 -8.21 16.14
N ILE A 93 -9.92 -7.19 15.37
CA ILE A 93 -9.21 -6.01 15.84
C ILE A 93 -10.30 -5.03 16.26
N LYS A 94 -10.59 -4.98 17.57
CA LYS A 94 -11.45 -3.95 18.14
C LYS A 94 -10.57 -2.78 18.51
N ASP A 95 -10.91 -1.59 18.03
CA ASP A 95 -10.27 -0.36 18.48
C ASP A 95 -10.32 -0.32 20.01
N GLY A 96 -9.19 0.05 20.62
CA GLY A 96 -9.11 0.39 22.04
C GLY A 96 -9.72 1.75 22.30
#